data_AF-A0A8T2B1Y1-F1
#
_entry.id   AF-A0A8T2B1Y1-F1
#
_cell.length_a   1.000
_cell.length_b   1.000
_cell.length_c   1.000
_cell.angle_alpha   90.00
_cell.angle_beta   90.00
_cell.angle_gamma   90.00
#
_symmetry.space_group_name_H-M   'P 1'
#
loop_
_entity.id
_entity.type
_entity.pdbx_description
1 polymer ?
#
loop_
_entity_poly.entity_id
_entity_poly.type
_entity_poly.pdbx_seq_one_letter_code
_entity_poly.pdbx_strand_id
1 'polypeptide(L)'
;MARFLLLCYLFAAVLTSSLTEAGDNNQVYSPCSDSTVAIGDGFTFGIAFAARDSFFSTNRSDHVQYSPCDRHRLSLNGNSEVAVFRPKVDEITLLTINTSSSSSFRPDASKGYMVAFAGAKYAARSIPIMVADSNHIVTSFTLVLEFQKGRLEDLFWKKDGCSKCSGDSKFVCLNKEECAIKTQSCKNQGGQVDCSLGIQLAFSGTDKHYTALNSWYEVANLKQYSLYGLYSNLKDSLTNPFKNIF
;
A
#
# COMPACT_ATOMS: atom_id res chain seq x y z
N MET A 1 15.87 8.12 -58.43
CA MET A 1 15.78 9.14 -57.37
C MET A 1 14.39 9.18 -56.72
N ALA A 2 13.30 9.48 -57.44
CA ALA A 2 11.96 9.63 -56.86
C ALA A 2 11.36 8.37 -56.19
N ARG A 3 11.61 7.17 -56.73
CA ARG A 3 11.11 5.90 -56.15
C ARG A 3 11.81 5.50 -54.84
N PHE A 4 13.05 5.92 -54.64
CA PHE A 4 13.80 5.64 -53.41
C PHE A 4 13.33 6.53 -52.26
N LEU A 5 12.97 7.79 -52.56
CA LEU A 5 12.39 8.73 -51.60
C LEU A 5 11.01 8.28 -51.08
N LEU A 6 10.19 7.68 -51.95
CA LEU A 6 8.85 7.16 -51.60
C LEU A 6 8.92 5.95 -50.65
N LEU A 7 9.93 5.09 -50.82
CA LEU A 7 10.19 3.96 -49.92
C LEU A 7 10.69 4.40 -48.54
N CYS A 8 11.52 5.45 -48.47
CA CYS A 8 11.94 6.04 -47.19
C CYS A 8 10.76 6.66 -46.42
N TYR A 9 9.79 7.28 -47.11
CA TYR A 9 8.58 7.82 -46.47
C TYR A 9 7.66 6.71 -45.93
N LEU A 10 7.52 5.60 -46.67
CA LEU A 10 6.74 4.44 -46.20
C LEU A 10 7.39 3.75 -45.00
N PHE A 11 8.73 3.69 -44.92
CA PHE A 11 9.43 3.18 -43.74
C PHE A 11 9.39 4.14 -42.54
N ALA A 12 9.42 5.46 -42.77
CA ALA A 12 9.30 6.44 -41.69
C ALA A 12 7.90 6.46 -41.06
N ALA A 13 6.84 6.16 -41.83
CA ALA A 13 5.47 6.09 -41.33
C ALA A 13 5.18 4.84 -40.47
N VAL A 14 6.01 3.80 -40.52
CA VAL A 14 5.85 2.57 -39.72
C VAL A 14 6.54 2.68 -38.35
N LEU A 15 7.36 3.72 -38.13
CA LEU A 15 8.12 3.91 -36.88
C LEU A 15 7.45 4.87 -35.88
N THR A 16 6.28 5.43 -36.18
CA THR A 16 5.45 6.07 -35.15
C THR A 16 4.78 4.99 -34.31
N SER A 17 5.59 4.33 -33.49
CA SER A 17 5.08 3.63 -32.31
C SER A 17 4.23 4.65 -31.56
N SER A 18 2.93 4.40 -31.49
CA SER A 18 2.07 5.15 -30.59
C SER A 18 2.69 5.01 -29.21
N LEU A 19 3.27 6.10 -28.70
CA LEU A 19 3.38 6.32 -27.27
C LEU A 19 1.93 6.35 -26.79
N THR A 20 1.34 5.18 -26.57
CA THR A 20 0.19 5.07 -25.70
C THR A 20 0.74 5.44 -24.35
N GLU A 21 0.65 6.73 -24.02
CA GLU A 21 0.68 7.16 -22.63
C GLU A 21 -0.24 6.17 -21.92
N ALA A 22 0.31 5.36 -21.00
CA ALA A 22 -0.49 4.49 -20.16
C ALA A 22 -1.29 5.42 -19.24
N GLY A 23 -2.32 6.01 -19.83
CA GLY A 23 -3.20 6.98 -19.26
C GLY A 23 -4.17 6.25 -18.36
N ASP A 24 -4.39 6.85 -17.20
CA ASP A 24 -5.34 6.35 -16.24
C ASP A 24 -6.78 6.49 -16.76
N ASN A 25 -7.36 5.37 -17.18
CA ASN A 25 -8.71 5.30 -17.74
C ASN A 25 -9.76 4.86 -16.71
N ASN A 26 -9.38 4.68 -15.45
CA ASN A 26 -10.29 4.26 -14.40
C ASN A 26 -10.84 5.46 -13.62
N GLN A 27 -12.04 5.92 -13.93
CA GLN A 27 -12.65 7.09 -13.30
C GLN A 27 -13.23 6.83 -11.88
N VAL A 28 -12.88 5.71 -11.25
CA VAL A 28 -13.36 5.35 -9.91
C VAL A 28 -12.39 5.85 -8.83
N TYR A 29 -12.84 6.86 -8.08
CA TYR A 29 -12.07 7.52 -7.00
C TYR A 29 -12.53 7.14 -5.59
N SER A 30 -13.67 6.45 -5.47
CA SER A 30 -14.19 5.98 -4.20
C SER A 30 -13.65 4.57 -3.90
N PRO A 31 -13.10 4.30 -2.71
CA PRO A 31 -12.68 2.96 -2.35
C PRO A 31 -13.88 2.01 -2.18
N CYS A 32 -15.09 2.54 -2.02
CA CYS A 32 -16.33 1.76 -1.89
C CYS A 32 -17.13 1.68 -3.18
N SER A 33 -16.45 1.70 -4.32
CA SER A 33 -17.05 1.56 -5.64
C SER A 33 -16.35 0.42 -6.38
N ASP A 34 -17.13 -0.44 -7.04
CA ASP A 34 -16.57 -1.52 -7.84
C ASP A 34 -15.92 -0.95 -9.12
N SER A 35 -14.77 -1.50 -9.51
CA SER A 35 -14.08 -1.12 -10.75
C SER A 35 -13.34 -2.32 -11.36
N THR A 36 -13.02 -2.19 -12.65
CA THR A 36 -12.10 -3.08 -13.36
C THR A 36 -10.94 -2.27 -13.94
N VAL A 37 -9.71 -2.74 -13.75
CA VAL A 37 -8.49 -2.00 -14.10
C VAL A 37 -7.67 -2.68 -15.19
N ALA A 38 -6.98 -1.87 -15.99
CA ALA A 38 -5.85 -2.25 -16.83
C ALA A 38 -4.53 -1.90 -16.15
N ILE A 39 -3.42 -2.45 -16.65
CA ILE A 39 -2.08 -1.97 -16.28
C ILE A 39 -1.98 -0.45 -16.55
N GLY A 40 -1.43 0.29 -15.58
CA GLY A 40 -1.29 1.75 -15.65
C GLY A 40 -2.53 2.55 -15.21
N ASP A 41 -3.70 1.92 -15.07
CA ASP A 41 -4.89 2.58 -14.50
C ASP A 41 -4.64 2.92 -13.02
N GLY A 42 -5.24 4.00 -12.52
CA GLY A 42 -5.28 4.28 -11.09
C GLY A 42 -6.28 3.35 -10.40
N PHE A 43 -5.92 2.73 -9.27
CA PHE A 43 -6.84 1.90 -8.49
C PHE A 43 -7.06 2.45 -7.08
N THR A 44 -8.30 2.82 -6.75
CA THR A 44 -8.62 3.39 -5.44
C THR A 44 -8.90 2.29 -4.42
N PHE A 45 -8.17 2.30 -3.31
CA PHE A 45 -8.46 1.47 -2.15
C PHE A 45 -8.27 2.28 -0.85
N GLY A 46 -8.91 1.81 0.22
CA GLY A 46 -8.83 2.41 1.54
C GLY A 46 -8.05 1.53 2.51
N ILE A 47 -7.50 2.17 3.54
CA ILE A 47 -6.96 1.53 4.73
C ILE A 47 -7.69 2.13 5.92
N ALA A 48 -8.43 1.29 6.64
CA ALA A 48 -9.14 1.67 7.85
C ALA A 48 -8.32 1.26 9.07
N PHE A 49 -8.20 2.17 10.03
CA PHE A 49 -7.53 1.98 11.31
C PHE A 49 -8.56 1.95 12.43
N ALA A 50 -8.54 0.91 13.26
CA ALA A 50 -9.45 0.75 14.39
C ALA A 50 -8.92 -0.32 15.36
N ALA A 51 -9.69 -0.61 16.41
CA ALA A 51 -9.45 -1.80 17.24
C ALA A 51 -9.66 -3.06 16.41
N ARG A 52 -8.92 -4.13 16.70
CA ARG A 52 -9.10 -5.43 16.04
C ARG A 52 -10.56 -5.87 16.00
N ASP A 53 -11.23 -5.85 17.15
CA ASP A 53 -12.61 -6.34 17.29
C ASP A 53 -13.63 -5.44 16.58
N SER A 54 -13.27 -4.19 16.27
CA SER A 54 -14.12 -3.29 15.49
C SER A 54 -14.33 -3.76 14.06
N PHE A 55 -13.50 -4.67 13.53
CA PHE A 55 -13.66 -5.23 12.18
C PHE A 55 -14.54 -6.48 12.12
N PHE A 56 -14.96 -7.02 13.27
CA PHE A 56 -15.72 -8.27 13.37
C PHE A 56 -17.13 -8.04 13.92
N SER A 57 -18.04 -8.96 13.61
CA SER A 57 -19.36 -8.98 14.22
C SER A 57 -19.27 -9.29 15.72
N THR A 58 -19.93 -8.45 16.53
CA THR A 58 -19.96 -8.58 17.99
C THR A 58 -20.93 -9.64 18.52
N ASN A 59 -21.86 -10.12 17.69
CA ASN A 59 -23.07 -10.82 18.14
C ASN A 59 -23.26 -12.24 17.55
N ARG A 60 -22.23 -12.88 17.00
CA ARG A 60 -22.34 -14.27 16.52
C ARG A 60 -21.12 -15.12 16.88
N SER A 61 -21.39 -16.39 17.12
CA SER A 61 -20.41 -17.47 17.30
C SER A 61 -19.50 -17.70 16.09
N ASP A 62 -19.85 -17.12 14.93
CA ASP A 62 -18.95 -16.98 13.78
C ASP A 62 -18.42 -15.54 13.73
N HIS A 63 -17.11 -15.37 13.92
CA HIS A 63 -16.41 -14.09 13.80
C HIS A 63 -16.37 -13.61 12.34
N VAL A 64 -17.51 -13.19 11.80
CA VAL A 64 -17.62 -12.63 10.46
C VAL A 64 -16.95 -11.26 10.44
N GLN A 65 -15.94 -11.10 9.60
CA GLN A 65 -15.31 -9.81 9.34
C GLN A 65 -16.12 -9.02 8.29
N TYR A 66 -16.34 -7.73 8.52
CA TYR A 66 -17.05 -6.87 7.57
C TYR A 66 -16.08 -5.99 6.76
N SER A 67 -16.50 -5.62 5.55
CA SER A 67 -15.81 -4.58 4.79
C SER A 67 -16.06 -3.21 5.43
N PRO A 68 -15.06 -2.32 5.52
CA PRO A 68 -15.24 -0.90 5.86
C PRO A 68 -16.25 -0.14 4.98
N CYS A 69 -16.63 -0.69 3.82
CA CYS A 69 -17.69 -0.13 2.98
C CYS A 69 -19.11 -0.54 3.41
N ASP A 70 -19.27 -1.51 4.30
CA ASP A 70 -20.57 -1.96 4.81
C ASP A 70 -21.04 -1.10 5.99
N ARG A 71 -21.53 0.10 5.68
CA ARG A 71 -21.97 1.10 6.68
C ARG A 71 -23.16 0.64 7.54
N HIS A 72 -23.89 -0.39 7.12
CA HIS A 72 -25.05 -0.89 7.86
C HIS A 72 -24.65 -1.93 8.91
N ARG A 73 -23.57 -2.67 8.67
CA ARG A 73 -23.13 -3.77 9.54
C ARG A 73 -21.84 -3.47 10.29
N LEU A 74 -21.08 -2.48 9.85
CA LEU A 74 -19.85 -2.03 10.47
C LEU A 74 -19.99 -0.57 10.92
N SER A 75 -20.07 -0.38 12.24
CA SER A 75 -19.92 0.94 12.86
C SER A 75 -18.48 1.09 13.33
N LEU A 76 -17.67 1.79 12.54
CA LEU A 76 -16.35 2.23 12.99
C LEU A 76 -16.56 3.49 13.86
N ASN A 77 -16.37 3.35 15.17
CA ASN A 77 -16.63 4.40 16.17
C ASN A 77 -15.65 5.59 16.02
N GLY A 78 -15.92 6.73 16.67
CA GLY A 78 -15.19 8.00 16.50
C GLY A 78 -13.66 8.05 16.73
N ASN A 79 -13.00 6.92 17.02
CA ASN A 79 -11.54 6.81 17.07
C ASN A 79 -10.97 6.04 15.86
N SER A 80 -11.79 5.70 14.87
CA SER A 80 -11.33 5.09 13.63
C SER A 80 -10.87 6.13 12.63
N GLU A 81 -9.81 5.83 11.90
CA GLU A 81 -9.30 6.69 10.83
C GLU A 81 -9.23 5.94 9.51
N VAL A 82 -9.28 6.66 8.40
CA VAL A 82 -9.20 6.07 7.06
C VAL A 82 -8.20 6.86 6.22
N ALA A 83 -7.28 6.14 5.60
CA ALA A 83 -6.43 6.66 4.52
C ALA A 83 -6.92 6.08 3.19
N VAL A 84 -6.95 6.90 2.14
CA VAL A 84 -7.35 6.45 0.79
C VAL A 84 -6.18 6.70 -0.15
N PHE A 85 -5.86 5.67 -0.93
CA PHE A 85 -4.78 5.71 -1.91
C PHE A 85 -5.28 5.34 -3.29
N ARG A 86 -4.59 5.87 -4.29
CA ARG A 86 -4.89 5.59 -5.69
C ARG A 86 -3.61 5.39 -6.52
N PRO A 87 -2.83 4.33 -6.24
CA PRO A 87 -1.64 3.98 -7.01
C PRO A 87 -1.99 3.57 -8.45
N LYS A 88 -0.99 3.61 -9.32
CA LYS A 88 -1.07 2.98 -10.64
C LYS A 88 -0.92 1.46 -10.54
N VAL A 89 -1.75 0.75 -11.28
CA VAL A 89 -1.78 -0.72 -11.30
C VAL A 89 -0.52 -1.25 -11.96
N ASP A 90 0.08 -2.24 -11.30
CA ASP A 90 1.35 -2.88 -11.65
C ASP A 90 2.60 -1.98 -11.58
N GLU A 91 2.51 -0.85 -10.87
CA GLU A 91 3.65 0.00 -10.54
C GLU A 91 4.07 -0.19 -9.07
N ILE A 92 5.35 -0.53 -8.84
CA ILE A 92 5.87 -0.68 -7.48
C ILE A 92 5.82 0.67 -6.77
N THR A 93 4.91 0.77 -5.80
CA THR A 93 4.64 2.01 -5.08
C THR A 93 4.90 1.81 -3.59
N LEU A 94 5.55 2.79 -2.95
CA LEU A 94 5.67 2.88 -1.49
C LEU A 94 4.73 3.98 -0.98
N LEU A 95 3.64 3.59 -0.33
CA LEU A 95 2.74 4.52 0.33
C LEU A 95 3.31 4.91 1.68
N THR A 96 3.17 6.18 2.06
CA THR A 96 3.59 6.67 3.37
C THR A 96 2.44 7.34 4.10
N ILE A 97 2.21 6.97 5.35
CA ILE A 97 1.29 7.65 6.27
C ILE A 97 2.15 8.32 7.34
N ASN A 98 2.11 9.64 7.38
CA ASN A 98 2.87 10.42 8.35
C ASN A 98 2.25 10.27 9.75
N THR A 99 3.05 9.80 10.70
CA THR A 99 2.68 9.67 12.12
C THR A 99 3.64 10.46 13.02
N SER A 100 4.58 11.19 12.42
CA SER A 100 5.74 11.77 13.12
C SER A 100 5.44 13.09 13.84
N SER A 101 4.34 13.78 13.53
CA SER A 101 3.92 14.97 14.28
C SER A 101 2.91 14.59 15.37
N SER A 102 2.91 15.32 16.50
CA SER A 102 1.91 15.15 17.58
C SER A 102 0.48 15.52 17.16
N SER A 103 0.33 16.23 16.04
CA SER A 103 -0.94 16.56 15.39
C SER A 103 -1.33 15.60 14.26
N SER A 104 -0.48 14.63 13.93
CA SER A 104 -0.73 13.63 12.89
C SER A 104 -1.47 12.41 13.46
N PHE A 105 -1.92 11.54 12.55
CA PHE A 105 -2.48 10.23 12.88
C PHE A 105 -1.62 9.49 13.91
N ARG A 106 -2.28 8.99 14.96
CA ARG A 106 -1.68 8.18 16.03
C ARG A 106 -2.21 6.74 15.98
N PRO A 107 -1.44 5.79 15.41
CA PRO A 107 -1.88 4.39 15.30
C PRO A 107 -2.15 3.75 16.66
N ASP A 108 -1.44 4.16 17.70
CA ASP A 108 -1.63 3.71 19.09
C ASP A 108 -2.97 4.19 19.66
N ALA A 109 -3.40 5.42 19.32
CA ALA A 109 -4.66 6.01 19.79
C ALA A 109 -5.90 5.38 19.11
N SER A 110 -5.77 4.92 17.87
CA SER A 110 -6.84 4.23 17.10
C SER A 110 -6.98 2.74 17.46
N LYS A 111 -6.34 2.29 18.54
CA LYS A 111 -6.31 0.89 19.01
C LYS A 111 -5.63 -0.08 18.03
N GLY A 112 -4.80 0.43 17.14
CA GLY A 112 -3.59 -0.28 16.75
C GLY A 112 -3.70 -1.33 15.65
N TYR A 113 -4.84 -1.49 14.97
CA TYR A 113 -4.98 -2.42 13.84
C TYR A 113 -5.41 -1.71 12.56
N MET A 114 -5.05 -2.28 11.41
CA MET A 114 -5.51 -1.79 10.12
C MET A 114 -6.04 -2.90 9.21
N VAL A 115 -6.98 -2.53 8.35
CA VAL A 115 -7.56 -3.36 7.28
C VAL A 115 -7.54 -2.57 5.98
N ALA A 116 -7.00 -3.18 4.93
CA ALA A 116 -7.13 -2.67 3.56
C ALA A 116 -8.47 -3.13 2.97
N PHE A 117 -9.11 -2.29 2.18
CA PHE A 117 -10.42 -2.59 1.60
C PHE A 117 -10.65 -1.86 0.28
N ALA A 118 -11.41 -2.49 -0.61
CA ALA A 118 -11.99 -1.80 -1.77
C ALA A 118 -13.24 -2.53 -2.29
N GLY A 119 -14.06 -1.83 -3.06
CA GLY A 119 -15.29 -2.36 -3.69
C GLY A 119 -16.53 -2.26 -2.80
N ALA A 120 -17.68 -2.57 -3.40
CA ALA A 120 -18.98 -2.59 -2.72
C ALA A 120 -19.69 -3.93 -2.92
N LYS A 121 -20.10 -4.23 -4.16
CA LYS A 121 -20.73 -5.52 -4.48
C LYS A 121 -19.70 -6.65 -4.49
N TYR A 122 -18.51 -6.36 -5.01
CA TYR A 122 -17.37 -7.27 -5.05
C TYR A 122 -16.31 -6.78 -4.06
N ALA A 123 -16.74 -6.44 -2.84
CA ALA A 123 -15.85 -5.89 -1.84
C ALA A 123 -14.82 -6.93 -1.40
N ALA A 124 -13.54 -6.58 -1.54
CA ALA A 124 -12.41 -7.32 -0.99
C ALA A 124 -11.86 -6.57 0.22
N ARG A 125 -11.30 -7.32 1.18
CA ARG A 125 -10.68 -6.78 2.39
C ARG A 125 -9.57 -7.69 2.85
N SER A 126 -8.53 -7.11 3.45
CA SER A 126 -7.51 -7.88 4.11
C SER A 126 -7.90 -8.30 5.52
N ILE A 127 -7.20 -9.28 6.07
CA ILE A 127 -7.26 -9.58 7.51
C ILE A 127 -6.70 -8.40 8.32
N PRO A 128 -7.20 -8.15 9.55
CA PRO A 128 -6.64 -7.11 10.40
C PRO A 128 -5.19 -7.43 10.77
N ILE A 129 -4.30 -6.47 10.60
CA ILE A 129 -2.89 -6.56 10.99
C ILE A 129 -2.57 -5.51 12.05
N MET A 130 -1.72 -5.87 13.01
CA MET A 130 -1.32 -4.97 14.08
C MET A 130 -0.34 -3.92 13.52
N VAL A 131 -0.64 -2.67 13.80
CA VAL A 131 0.20 -1.50 13.48
C VAL A 131 0.89 -0.99 14.73
N ALA A 132 0.19 -0.88 15.85
CA ALA A 132 0.77 -0.38 17.09
C ALA A 132 0.08 -0.95 18.33
N ASP A 133 0.84 -1.04 19.42
CA ASP A 133 0.34 -1.22 20.78
C ASP A 133 0.93 -0.13 21.70
N SER A 134 0.76 -0.25 23.02
CA SER A 134 1.27 0.74 23.97
C SER A 134 2.81 0.87 23.98
N ASN A 135 3.52 -0.15 23.52
CA ASN A 135 4.97 -0.30 23.64
C ASN A 135 5.69 -0.38 22.29
N HIS A 136 5.01 -0.79 21.23
CA HIS A 136 5.59 -1.09 19.93
C HIS A 136 4.77 -0.54 18.77
N ILE A 137 5.44 -0.22 17.67
CA ILE A 137 4.84 0.16 16.40
C ILE A 137 5.56 -0.54 15.24
N VAL A 138 4.80 -1.16 14.36
CA VAL A 138 5.28 -1.74 13.10
C VAL A 138 5.11 -0.67 12.02
N THR A 139 6.20 -0.33 11.33
CA THR A 139 6.24 0.80 10.38
C THR A 139 6.44 0.38 8.94
N SER A 140 6.63 -0.91 8.66
CA SER A 140 6.88 -1.42 7.31
C SER A 140 5.97 -2.60 7.01
N PHE A 141 5.15 -2.44 5.97
CA PHE A 141 4.20 -3.47 5.52
C PHE A 141 4.36 -3.71 4.03
N THR A 142 4.02 -4.92 3.58
CA THR A 142 3.79 -5.21 2.16
C THR A 142 2.31 -5.57 1.99
N LEU A 143 1.60 -4.84 1.15
CA LEU A 143 0.22 -5.15 0.74
C LEU A 143 0.22 -5.66 -0.69
N VAL A 144 -0.51 -6.73 -0.93
CA VAL A 144 -0.67 -7.31 -2.26
C VAL A 144 -2.11 -7.26 -2.66
N LEU A 145 -2.35 -6.73 -3.86
CA LEU A 145 -3.66 -6.65 -4.46
C LEU A 145 -3.75 -7.74 -5.53
N GLU A 146 -4.67 -8.69 -5.35
CA GLU A 146 -4.91 -9.77 -6.30
C GLU A 146 -6.08 -9.42 -7.20
N PHE A 147 -5.83 -9.40 -8.51
CA PHE A 147 -6.84 -9.11 -9.51
C PHE A 147 -7.13 -10.32 -10.38
N GLN A 148 -8.40 -10.55 -10.69
CA GLN A 148 -8.83 -11.51 -11.69
C GLN A 148 -9.60 -10.77 -12.79
N LYS A 149 -9.07 -10.80 -14.02
CA LYS A 149 -9.65 -10.10 -15.17
C LYS A 149 -9.90 -8.60 -14.87
N GLY A 150 -8.98 -7.98 -14.15
CA GLY A 150 -9.02 -6.57 -13.76
C GLY A 150 -9.92 -6.26 -12.58
N ARG A 151 -10.64 -7.23 -12.01
CA ARG A 151 -11.43 -7.04 -10.79
C ARG A 151 -10.62 -7.44 -9.57
N LEU A 152 -10.65 -6.63 -8.52
CA LEU A 152 -10.01 -6.98 -7.25
C LEU A 152 -10.74 -8.19 -6.64
N GLU A 153 -9.98 -9.23 -6.30
CA GLU A 153 -10.49 -10.44 -5.63
C GLU A 153 -10.04 -10.50 -4.17
N ASP A 154 -8.78 -10.18 -3.89
CA ASP A 154 -8.24 -10.25 -2.52
C ASP A 154 -7.18 -9.18 -2.23
N LEU A 155 -6.97 -8.93 -0.94
CA LEU A 155 -5.99 -8.02 -0.37
C LEU A 155 -5.26 -8.74 0.75
N PHE A 156 -3.96 -8.96 0.63
CA PHE A 156 -3.21 -9.68 1.66
C PHE A 156 -1.96 -8.96 2.12
N TRP A 157 -1.74 -9.02 3.43
CA TRP A 157 -0.53 -8.51 4.07
C TRP A 157 0.54 -9.59 4.05
N LYS A 158 1.74 -9.25 3.56
CA LYS A 158 2.92 -10.09 3.70
C LYS A 158 3.75 -9.63 4.89
N LYS A 159 3.98 -10.55 5.82
CA LYS A 159 4.90 -10.36 6.95
C LYS A 159 6.34 -10.55 6.46
N ASP A 160 7.20 -9.61 6.81
CA ASP A 160 8.59 -9.56 6.33
C ASP A 160 9.59 -10.26 7.26
N GLY A 161 9.13 -10.82 8.39
CA GLY A 161 9.99 -11.41 9.39
C GLY A 161 10.80 -10.37 10.16
N CYS A 162 11.79 -10.85 10.91
CA CYS A 162 12.59 -10.02 11.80
C CYS A 162 14.02 -9.74 11.32
N SER A 163 14.36 -10.09 10.08
CA SER A 163 15.69 -9.86 9.52
C SER A 163 16.09 -8.38 9.58
N LYS A 164 15.13 -7.47 9.39
CA LYS A 164 15.31 -6.01 9.47
C LYS A 164 15.51 -5.46 10.89
N CYS A 165 15.28 -6.28 11.93
CA CYS A 165 15.31 -5.86 13.34
C CYS A 165 16.66 -6.11 14.05
N SER A 166 17.66 -6.62 13.33
CA SER A 166 18.94 -7.00 13.93
C SER A 166 19.89 -5.81 13.97
N GLY A 167 20.52 -5.57 15.14
CA GLY A 167 21.64 -4.63 15.26
C GLY A 167 21.36 -3.30 15.97
N ASP A 168 20.11 -2.98 16.33
CA ASP A 168 19.78 -1.78 17.12
C ASP A 168 18.70 -2.08 18.18
N SER A 169 19.00 -1.69 19.43
CA SER A 169 18.17 -1.87 20.64
C SER A 169 16.78 -1.19 20.60
N LYS A 170 16.56 -0.28 19.65
CA LYS A 170 15.27 0.39 19.42
C LYS A 170 14.27 -0.50 18.69
N PHE A 171 14.75 -1.52 18.01
CA PHE A 171 13.94 -2.47 17.24
C PHE A 171 13.70 -3.75 18.04
N VAL A 172 12.52 -4.33 17.86
CA VAL A 172 12.07 -5.55 18.55
C VAL A 172 11.39 -6.45 17.53
N CYS A 173 11.79 -7.72 17.53
CA CYS A 173 11.14 -8.76 16.75
C CYS A 173 9.88 -9.25 17.49
N LEU A 174 8.70 -8.83 17.03
CA LEU A 174 7.43 -9.24 17.62
C LEU A 174 7.01 -10.61 17.08
N ASN A 175 6.71 -11.54 18.01
CA ASN A 175 6.22 -12.89 17.71
C ASN A 175 7.05 -13.70 16.71
N LYS A 176 8.31 -13.32 16.45
CA LYS A 176 9.17 -13.89 15.39
C LYS A 176 8.68 -13.64 13.96
N GLU A 177 7.71 -12.76 13.77
CA GLU A 177 7.05 -12.55 12.48
C GLU A 177 7.22 -11.13 11.92
N GLU A 178 7.37 -10.12 12.79
CA GLU A 178 7.36 -8.73 12.37
C GLU A 178 8.40 -7.90 13.12
N CYS A 179 8.97 -6.94 12.41
CA CYS A 179 9.92 -6.01 12.98
C CYS A 179 9.20 -4.73 13.45
N ALA A 180 9.31 -4.43 14.74
CA ALA A 180 8.68 -3.26 15.35
C ALA A 180 9.70 -2.34 16.00
N ILE A 181 9.30 -1.10 16.21
CA ILE A 181 10.06 -0.05 16.90
C ILE A 181 9.40 0.17 18.26
N LYS A 182 10.18 0.37 19.31
CA LYS A 182 9.64 0.78 20.62
C LYS A 182 8.98 2.15 20.50
N THR A 183 7.74 2.31 20.92
CA THR A 183 6.94 3.54 20.78
C THR A 183 7.65 4.77 21.37
N GLN A 184 8.38 4.62 22.47
CA GLN A 184 9.18 5.69 23.09
C GLN A 184 10.33 6.22 22.21
N SER A 185 10.77 5.44 21.20
CA SER A 185 11.81 5.87 20.26
C SER A 185 11.26 6.79 19.16
N CYS A 186 9.94 6.86 19.00
CA CYS A 186 9.28 7.63 17.96
C CYS A 186 9.22 9.13 18.27
N LYS A 187 9.38 9.98 17.23
CA LYS A 187 9.36 11.46 17.35
C LYS A 187 8.09 12.01 18.00
N ASN A 188 6.94 11.46 17.66
CA ASN A 188 5.64 11.85 18.24
C ASN A 188 5.50 11.50 19.73
N GLN A 189 6.44 10.73 20.29
CA GLN A 189 6.51 10.32 21.70
C GLN A 189 7.75 10.87 22.40
N GLY A 190 8.43 11.85 21.81
CA GLY A 190 9.64 12.48 22.37
C GLY A 190 10.96 11.79 21.99
N GLY A 191 10.91 10.74 21.16
CA GLY A 191 12.09 10.08 20.61
C GLY A 191 12.66 10.79 19.37
N GLN A 192 13.60 10.12 18.68
CA GLN A 192 14.30 10.67 17.50
C GLN A 192 13.97 9.94 16.19
N VAL A 193 13.30 8.79 16.26
CA VAL A 193 13.03 7.93 15.10
C VAL A 193 11.72 8.36 14.43
N ASP A 194 11.72 8.47 13.11
CA ASP A 194 10.49 8.65 12.34
C ASP A 194 9.74 7.32 12.25
N CYS A 195 8.55 7.27 12.84
CA CYS A 195 7.70 6.09 12.87
C CYS A 195 6.53 6.13 11.87
N SER A 196 6.66 6.94 10.81
CA SER A 196 5.70 6.96 9.70
C SER A 196 5.55 5.57 9.10
N LEU A 197 4.31 5.21 8.75
CA LEU A 197 4.01 3.89 8.19
C LEU A 197 4.37 3.89 6.71
N GLY A 198 5.20 2.95 6.29
CA GLY A 198 5.50 2.64 4.90
C GLY A 198 4.81 1.35 4.47
N ILE A 199 4.04 1.42 3.39
CA ILE A 199 3.31 0.27 2.84
C ILE A 199 3.74 0.09 1.39
N GLN A 200 4.51 -0.97 1.14
CA GLN A 200 4.91 -1.37 -0.20
C GLN A 200 3.76 -2.10 -0.88
N LEU A 201 3.41 -1.68 -2.10
CA LEU A 201 2.39 -2.32 -2.90
C LEU A 201 2.98 -3.29 -3.90
N ALA A 202 2.25 -4.37 -4.12
CA ALA A 202 2.46 -5.31 -5.19
C ALA A 202 1.13 -5.73 -5.80
N PHE A 203 1.14 -6.06 -7.08
CA PHE A 203 -0.03 -6.50 -7.83
C PHE A 203 0.21 -7.92 -8.35
N SER A 204 -0.85 -8.72 -8.38
CA SER A 204 -0.82 -10.09 -8.85
C SER A 204 -2.09 -10.44 -9.62
N GLY A 205 -2.03 -11.49 -10.43
CA GLY A 205 -3.16 -11.96 -11.22
C GLY A 205 -3.21 -11.32 -12.61
N THR A 206 -4.39 -10.87 -13.05
CA THR A 206 -4.60 -10.36 -14.42
C THR A 206 -5.45 -9.09 -14.46
N ASP A 207 -5.16 -8.23 -15.44
CA ASP A 207 -5.90 -7.01 -15.73
C ASP A 207 -7.17 -7.27 -16.58
N LYS A 208 -7.94 -6.22 -16.90
CA LYS A 208 -9.21 -6.33 -17.67
C LYS A 208 -9.01 -6.81 -19.12
N HIS A 209 -7.77 -6.76 -19.62
CA HIS A 209 -7.36 -7.26 -20.92
C HIS A 209 -6.70 -8.64 -20.83
N TYR A 210 -6.77 -9.31 -19.67
CA TYR A 210 -6.15 -10.61 -19.40
C TYR A 210 -4.61 -10.57 -19.39
N THR A 211 -4.01 -9.39 -19.30
CA THR A 211 -2.55 -9.23 -19.17
C THR A 211 -2.14 -9.53 -17.73
N ALA A 212 -1.06 -10.30 -17.56
CA ALA A 212 -0.56 -10.65 -16.23
C ALA A 212 0.03 -9.43 -15.52
N LEU A 213 -0.28 -9.29 -14.22
CA LEU A 213 0.34 -8.31 -13.32
C LEU A 213 1.60 -8.91 -12.70
N ASN A 214 2.75 -8.26 -12.83
CA ASN A 214 4.07 -8.85 -12.55
C ASN A 214 4.81 -8.22 -11.37
N SER A 215 4.38 -7.06 -10.87
CA SER A 215 5.06 -6.34 -9.79
C SER A 215 5.27 -7.18 -8.52
N TRP A 216 4.42 -8.17 -8.23
CA TRP A 216 4.66 -9.12 -7.13
C TRP A 216 5.96 -9.92 -7.27
N TYR A 217 6.29 -10.40 -8.48
CA TYR A 217 7.54 -11.11 -8.73
C TYR A 217 8.74 -10.18 -8.58
N GLU A 218 8.59 -8.93 -8.99
CA GLU A 218 9.62 -7.90 -8.86
C GLU A 218 9.87 -7.55 -7.38
N VAL A 219 8.82 -7.46 -6.55
CA VAL A 219 8.97 -7.27 -5.10
C VAL A 219 9.73 -8.41 -4.44
N ALA A 220 9.54 -9.66 -4.88
CA ALA A 220 10.33 -10.79 -4.37
C ALA A 220 11.83 -10.66 -4.70
N ASN A 221 12.15 -10.14 -5.89
CA ASN A 221 13.53 -9.90 -6.33
C ASN A 221 14.15 -8.68 -5.62
N LEU A 222 13.38 -7.61 -5.43
CA LEU A 222 13.83 -6.41 -4.70
C LEU A 222 14.05 -6.69 -3.21
N LYS A 223 13.34 -7.66 -2.62
CA LYS A 223 13.56 -8.09 -1.23
C LYS A 223 14.96 -8.69 -0.98
N GLN A 224 15.66 -9.17 -2.01
CA GLN A 224 17.08 -9.56 -1.87
C GLN A 224 17.98 -8.35 -1.54
N TYR A 225 17.57 -7.15 -1.96
CA TYR A 225 18.27 -5.90 -1.72
C TYR A 225 17.54 -5.10 -0.64
N SER A 226 17.55 -5.58 0.61
CA SER A 226 17.07 -4.90 1.84
C SER A 226 16.40 -3.55 1.56
N LEU A 227 15.13 -3.58 1.16
CA LEU A 227 14.42 -2.39 0.64
C LEU A 227 14.37 -1.25 1.67
N TYR A 228 14.51 -1.57 2.95
CA TYR A 228 14.71 -0.59 3.99
C TYR A 228 15.91 0.32 3.68
N GLY A 229 17.07 -0.22 3.30
CA GLY A 229 18.26 0.57 2.98
C GLY A 229 18.11 1.38 1.68
N LEU A 230 17.47 0.83 0.65
CA LEU A 230 17.22 1.57 -0.60
C LEU A 230 16.23 2.73 -0.39
N TYR A 231 15.12 2.49 0.32
CA TYR A 231 14.08 3.50 0.54
C TYR A 231 14.40 4.47 1.68
N SER A 232 15.13 4.07 2.73
CA SER A 232 15.64 5.00 3.74
C SER A 232 16.64 5.97 3.11
N ASN A 233 17.54 5.46 2.26
CA ASN A 233 18.49 6.28 1.53
C ASN A 233 17.81 7.18 0.50
N LEU A 234 16.75 6.71 -0.19
CA LEU A 234 15.93 7.55 -1.07
C LEU A 234 15.18 8.63 -0.31
N LYS A 235 14.58 8.33 0.85
CA LYS A 235 13.92 9.32 1.70
C LYS A 235 14.90 10.37 2.23
N ASP A 236 16.08 9.95 2.69
CA ASP A 236 17.15 10.86 3.11
C ASP A 236 17.70 11.67 1.92
N SER A 237 17.83 11.05 0.74
CA SER A 237 18.30 11.72 -0.49
C SER A 237 17.26 12.67 -1.11
N LEU A 238 15.96 12.44 -0.88
CA LEU A 238 14.89 13.34 -1.30
C LEU A 238 14.66 14.46 -0.27
N THR A 239 15.00 14.28 0.99
CA THR A 239 14.85 15.31 2.05
C THR A 239 16.09 16.18 2.23
N ASN A 240 17.29 15.71 1.87
CA ASN A 240 18.53 16.51 1.96
C ASN A 240 18.60 17.73 1.03
N PRO A 241 18.10 17.71 -0.23
CA PRO A 241 18.10 18.90 -1.08
C PRO A 241 17.21 20.03 -0.55
N PHE A 242 16.14 19.70 0.19
CA PHE A 242 15.21 20.68 0.76
C PHE A 242 15.62 21.22 2.12
N LYS A 243 16.68 20.67 2.74
CA LYS A 243 17.26 21.21 3.99
C LYS A 243 18.07 22.49 3.80
N ASN A 244 18.45 22.83 2.57
CA ASN A 244 19.19 24.06 2.26
C ASN A 244 18.29 25.17 1.69
N ILE A 245 16.96 25.00 1.76
CA ILE A 245 15.99 25.96 1.21
C ILE A 245 15.13 26.62 2.32
N PHE A 246 15.34 26.28 3.59
CA PHE A 246 14.74 26.96 4.75
C PHE A 246 15.74 27.12 5.89
#